data_AF-A0ABD2YBE3-F1
#
_entry.id   AF-A0ABD2YBE3-F1
#
_cell.length_a   1.000
_cell.length_b   1.000
_cell.length_c   1.000
_cell.angle_alpha   90.00
_cell.angle_beta   90.00
_cell.angle_gamma   90.00
#
_symmetry.space_group_name_H-M   'P 1'
#
loop_
_entity.id
_entity.type
_entity.pdbx_description
1 polymer ?
#
loop_
_entity_poly.entity_id
_entity_poly.type
_entity_poly.pdbx_seq_one_letter_code
_entity_poly.pdbx_strand_id
1 'polypeptide(L)'
;MTFTLEAAKELGIPEILFWTISACGFLGFMHYSKLIEKALTPLKEKPECPEWLDTKDSNSVVYANFGSITVMTPDQLVEFAWGLANSKQTLLWNIRPDIVSGDSNSTLESISNGVPNGVPMICWPFFAEQQTNCWYCCTKWDIGLEIDNNVKRDEVESLVRDLIVGEKGKNMKKKAMEWKKKYEEAANSSGGSSISNMEK
;
A
#
# COMPACT_ATOMS: atom_id res chain seq x y z
N MET A 1 -4.78 23.58 3.58
CA MET A 1 -5.71 23.19 2.51
C MET A 1 -7.18 23.16 2.95
N THR A 2 -7.52 23.51 4.19
CA THR A 2 -8.91 23.47 4.69
C THR A 2 -9.80 24.55 4.09
N PHE A 3 -9.30 25.77 3.88
CA PHE A 3 -10.12 26.88 3.36
C PHE A 3 -10.66 26.64 1.94
N THR A 4 -9.90 25.94 1.09
CA THR A 4 -10.31 25.66 -0.29
C THR A 4 -11.48 24.68 -0.35
N LEU A 5 -11.50 23.71 0.58
CA LEU A 5 -12.58 22.73 0.71
C LEU A 5 -13.86 23.39 1.24
N GLU A 6 -13.71 24.26 2.24
CA GLU A 6 -14.83 25.03 2.80
C GLU A 6 -15.44 25.97 1.76
N ALA A 7 -14.62 26.67 0.97
CA ALA A 7 -15.07 27.56 -0.09
C ALA A 7 -15.77 26.80 -1.24
N ALA A 8 -15.25 25.64 -1.67
CA ALA A 8 -15.90 24.82 -2.70
C ALA A 8 -17.28 24.34 -2.26
N LYS A 9 -17.40 23.93 -0.99
CA LYS A 9 -18.67 23.51 -0.38
C LYS A 9 -19.68 24.66 -0.30
N GLU A 10 -19.24 25.86 0.11
CA GLU A 10 -20.10 27.04 0.19
C GLU A 10 -20.60 27.49 -1.19
N LEU A 11 -19.77 27.33 -2.22
CA LEU A 11 -20.10 27.72 -3.60
C LEU A 11 -20.82 26.63 -4.40
N GLY A 12 -21.08 25.46 -3.81
CA GLY A 12 -21.73 24.34 -4.50
C GLY A 12 -20.91 23.76 -5.65
N ILE A 13 -19.58 23.93 -5.61
CA ILE A 13 -18.67 23.47 -6.65
C ILE A 13 -18.26 22.02 -6.35
N PRO A 14 -18.44 21.06 -7.28
CA PRO A 14 -17.95 19.71 -7.09
C PRO A 14 -16.41 19.70 -7.08
N GLU A 15 -15.82 19.06 -6.07
CA GLU A 15 -14.38 19.02 -5.88
C GLU A 15 -13.81 17.60 -5.88
N ILE A 16 -12.56 17.49 -6.33
CA ILE A 16 -11.75 16.27 -6.20
C ILE A 16 -10.37 16.70 -5.69
N LEU A 17 -9.97 16.19 -4.52
CA LEU A 17 -8.69 16.48 -3.90
C LEU A 17 -7.64 15.45 -4.36
N PHE A 18 -6.65 15.87 -5.14
CA PHE A 18 -5.50 15.06 -5.53
C PHE A 18 -4.22 15.60 -4.89
N TRP A 19 -3.38 14.70 -4.35
CA TRP A 19 -2.01 15.03 -3.98
C TRP A 19 -1.08 14.50 -5.06
N THR A 20 -0.52 15.40 -5.88
CA THR A 20 0.49 15.02 -6.85
C THR A 20 1.82 14.79 -6.16
N ILE A 21 2.53 13.73 -6.55
CA ILE A 21 3.92 13.54 -6.11
C ILE A 21 4.77 14.76 -6.51
N SER A 22 5.63 15.22 -5.60
CA SER A 22 6.59 16.26 -5.95
C SER A 22 7.58 15.77 -7.01
N ALA A 23 8.11 16.66 -7.83
CA ALA A 23 9.10 16.30 -8.86
C ALA A 23 10.32 15.55 -8.25
N CYS A 24 10.73 15.91 -7.03
CA CYS A 24 11.80 15.21 -6.33
C CYS A 24 11.39 13.80 -5.86
N GLY A 25 10.15 13.60 -5.40
CA GLY A 25 9.63 12.28 -5.07
C GLY A 25 9.57 11.38 -6.31
N PHE A 26 9.11 11.92 -7.44
CA PHE A 26 9.09 11.22 -8.72
C PHE A 26 10.49 10.77 -9.14
N LEU A 27 11.47 11.67 -9.11
CA LEU A 27 12.87 11.33 -9.40
C LEU A 27 13.45 10.28 -8.43
N GLY A 28 13.05 10.33 -7.15
CA GLY A 28 13.38 9.31 -6.17
C GLY A 28 12.91 7.92 -6.58
N PHE A 29 11.64 7.79 -7.03
CA PHE A 29 11.11 6.52 -7.54
C PHE A 29 11.79 6.07 -8.84
N MET A 30 12.02 6.99 -9.78
CA MET A 30 12.68 6.67 -11.06
C MET A 30 14.11 6.15 -10.89
N HIS A 31 14.78 6.54 -9.81
CA HIS A 31 16.14 6.11 -9.49
C HIS A 31 16.20 5.09 -8.36
N TYR A 32 15.06 4.57 -7.89
CA TYR A 32 15.00 3.70 -6.73
C TYR A 32 15.91 2.48 -6.85
N SER A 33 15.92 1.79 -8.00
CA SER A 33 16.83 0.65 -8.25
C SER A 33 18.30 1.05 -8.14
N LYS A 34 18.67 2.23 -8.67
CA LYS A 34 20.04 2.77 -8.57
C LYS A 34 20.39 3.18 -7.14
N LEU A 35 19.41 3.61 -6.36
CA LEU A 35 19.58 3.94 -4.94
C LEU A 35 19.81 2.65 -4.12
N ILE A 36 19.10 1.55 -4.45
CA ILE A 36 19.34 0.22 -3.85
C ILE A 36 20.74 -0.28 -4.20
N GLU A 37 21.12 -0.24 -5.49
CA GLU A 37 22.46 -0.65 -5.96
C GLU A 37 23.58 0.10 -5.24
N LYS A 38 23.35 1.38 -4.92
CA LYS A 38 24.29 2.23 -4.19
C LYS A 38 24.18 2.11 -2.67
N ALA A 39 23.35 1.20 -2.16
CA ALA A 39 23.06 1.03 -0.73
C ALA A 39 22.65 2.33 -0.02
N LEU A 40 22.01 3.25 -0.75
CA LEU A 40 21.47 4.51 -0.21
C LEU A 40 20.05 4.34 0.33
N THR A 41 19.39 3.22 0.00
CA THR A 41 18.09 2.78 0.49
C THR A 41 18.10 1.24 0.60
N PRO A 42 17.40 0.61 1.58
CA PRO A 42 16.56 1.23 2.61
C PRO A 42 17.34 2.04 3.66
N LEU A 43 16.72 3.12 4.17
CA LEU A 43 17.29 3.96 5.22
C LEU A 43 17.36 3.15 6.51
N LYS A 44 18.58 2.78 6.97
CA LYS A 44 18.91 2.10 8.24
C LYS A 44 17.70 1.49 8.95
N GLU A 45 17.23 0.34 8.45
CA GLU A 45 16.24 -0.44 9.16
C GLU A 45 16.86 -1.10 10.39
N LYS A 46 16.04 -1.41 11.39
CA LYS A 46 16.46 -2.31 12.47
C LYS A 46 16.75 -3.67 11.83
N PRO A 47 17.97 -4.23 11.95
CA PRO A 47 18.36 -5.49 11.29
C PRO A 47 17.46 -6.68 11.70
N GLU A 48 16.78 -6.57 12.84
CA GLU A 48 15.88 -7.57 13.39
C GLU A 48 14.65 -7.87 12.51
N CYS A 49 14.19 -6.93 11.66
CA CYS A 49 12.96 -7.12 10.88
C CYS A 49 13.15 -8.03 9.64
N PRO A 50 14.14 -7.79 8.76
CA PRO A 50 14.47 -8.74 7.69
C PRO A 50 14.83 -10.14 8.21
N GLU A 51 15.65 -10.23 9.25
CA GLU A 51 16.03 -11.51 9.86
C GLU A 51 14.81 -12.26 10.43
N TRP A 52 13.86 -11.55 11.05
CA TRP A 52 12.62 -12.14 11.53
C TRP A 52 11.73 -12.64 10.39
N LEU A 53 11.64 -11.90 9.27
CA LEU A 53 10.89 -12.31 8.08
C LEU A 53 11.47 -13.59 7.46
N ASP A 54 12.80 -13.72 7.42
CA ASP A 54 13.49 -14.91 6.89
C ASP A 54 13.18 -16.18 7.70
N THR A 55 12.69 -16.06 8.94
CA THR A 55 12.24 -17.21 9.75
C THR A 55 10.83 -17.70 9.43
N LYS A 56 10.08 -17.00 8.56
CA LYS A 56 8.67 -17.30 8.28
C LYS A 56 8.52 -18.04 6.96
N ASP A 57 7.48 -18.86 6.88
CA ASP A 57 7.14 -19.55 5.64
C ASP A 57 6.78 -18.52 4.55
N SER A 58 7.13 -18.85 3.30
CA SER A 58 6.81 -17.97 2.16
C SER A 58 5.30 -17.71 2.09
N ASN A 59 4.91 -16.44 1.97
CA ASN A 59 3.52 -15.98 1.92
C ASN A 59 2.70 -16.21 3.21
N SER A 60 3.35 -16.39 4.36
CA SER A 60 2.66 -16.58 5.65
C SER A 60 2.50 -15.30 6.49
N VAL A 61 3.10 -14.18 6.06
CA VAL A 61 3.12 -12.91 6.79
C VAL A 61 2.22 -11.89 6.11
N VAL A 62 1.31 -11.30 6.87
CA VAL A 62 0.51 -10.15 6.46
C VAL A 62 1.28 -8.88 6.80
N TYR A 63 1.61 -8.08 5.79
CA TYR A 63 2.20 -6.76 5.98
C TYR A 63 1.10 -5.70 6.06
N ALA A 64 0.93 -5.10 7.23
CA ALA A 64 0.01 -3.99 7.45
C ALA A 64 0.81 -2.68 7.54
N ASN A 65 0.54 -1.76 6.62
CA ASN A 65 1.14 -0.43 6.61
C ASN A 65 0.10 0.61 6.16
N PHE A 66 -0.02 1.68 6.93
CA PHE A 66 -0.95 2.78 6.73
C PHE A 66 -0.39 3.95 5.91
N GLY A 67 0.84 3.77 5.41
CA GLY A 67 1.69 4.85 4.92
C GLY A 67 1.83 5.94 5.97
N SER A 68 2.17 7.13 5.53
CA SER A 68 2.69 8.16 6.44
C SER A 68 1.79 9.36 6.66
N ILE A 69 0.66 9.52 5.97
CA ILE A 69 -0.25 10.66 6.26
C ILE A 69 -1.54 10.22 6.94
N THR A 70 -1.94 8.95 6.77
CA THR A 70 -3.21 8.47 7.30
C THR A 70 -3.28 8.67 8.81
N VAL A 71 -4.29 9.43 9.25
CA VAL A 71 -4.66 9.64 10.65
C VAL A 71 -6.00 8.95 10.86
N MET A 72 -6.10 8.15 11.93
CA MET A 72 -7.32 7.45 12.30
C MET A 72 -7.79 7.88 13.69
N THR A 73 -9.07 7.70 13.97
CA THR A 73 -9.55 7.87 15.34
C THR A 73 -9.02 6.74 16.23
N PRO A 74 -8.91 6.96 17.56
CA PRO A 74 -8.54 5.89 18.49
C PRO A 74 -9.44 4.65 18.34
N ASP A 75 -10.74 4.84 18.15
CA ASP A 75 -11.70 3.74 18.01
C ASP A 75 -11.46 2.92 16.74
N GLN A 76 -11.19 3.60 15.61
CA GLN A 76 -10.85 2.92 14.35
C GLN A 76 -9.54 2.13 14.48
N LEU A 77 -8.53 2.67 15.16
CA LEU A 77 -7.28 1.96 15.42
C LEU A 77 -7.53 0.71 16.27
N VAL A 78 -8.36 0.82 17.31
CA VAL A 78 -8.71 -0.29 18.21
C VAL A 78 -9.44 -1.39 17.45
N GLU A 79 -10.46 -1.05 16.65
CA GLU A 79 -11.19 -2.03 15.84
C GLU A 79 -10.27 -2.75 14.86
N PHE A 80 -9.42 -2.00 14.16
CA PHE A 80 -8.47 -2.58 13.23
C PHE A 80 -7.45 -3.49 13.93
N ALA A 81 -6.86 -3.03 15.04
CA ALA A 81 -5.89 -3.81 15.82
C ALA A 81 -6.49 -5.13 16.32
N TRP A 82 -7.73 -5.09 16.82
CA TRP A 82 -8.44 -6.29 17.26
C TRP A 82 -8.76 -7.22 16.10
N GLY A 83 -9.16 -6.70 14.94
CA GLY A 83 -9.40 -7.52 13.75
C GLY A 83 -8.14 -8.23 13.27
N LEU A 84 -7.00 -7.53 13.23
CA LEU A 84 -5.71 -8.14 12.95
C LEU A 84 -5.38 -9.24 13.96
N ALA A 85 -5.47 -8.95 15.26
CA ALA A 85 -5.16 -9.92 16.32
C ALA A 85 -6.06 -11.16 16.26
N ASN A 86 -7.35 -10.98 16.00
CA ASN A 86 -8.32 -12.07 15.90
C ASN A 86 -8.08 -12.99 14.70
N SER A 87 -7.45 -12.49 13.63
CA SER A 87 -7.14 -13.28 12.44
C SER A 87 -6.18 -14.44 12.70
N LYS A 88 -5.39 -14.35 13.78
CA LYS A 88 -4.33 -15.29 14.18
C LYS A 88 -3.28 -15.53 13.09
N GLN A 89 -3.18 -14.62 12.12
CA GLN A 89 -2.13 -14.66 11.11
C GLN A 89 -0.84 -14.04 11.65
N THR A 90 0.29 -14.42 11.05
CA THR A 90 1.56 -13.75 11.35
C THR A 90 1.52 -12.35 10.75
N LEU A 91 1.80 -11.34 11.56
CA LEU A 91 1.65 -9.93 11.19
C LEU A 91 2.99 -9.22 11.27
N LEU A 92 3.34 -8.47 10.24
CA LEU A 92 4.32 -7.40 10.30
C LEU A 92 3.55 -6.08 10.20
N TRP A 93 3.44 -5.36 11.32
CA TRP A 93 2.69 -4.12 11.38
C TRP A 93 3.62 -2.93 11.63
N ASN A 94 3.69 -2.02 10.66
CA ASN A 94 4.34 -0.74 10.84
C ASN A 94 3.40 0.24 11.56
N ILE A 95 3.63 0.44 12.86
CA ILE A 95 2.87 1.38 13.69
C ILE A 95 3.68 2.66 13.82
N ARG A 96 3.08 3.78 13.40
CA ARG A 96 3.65 5.11 13.60
C ARG A 96 3.05 5.74 14.86
N PRO A 97 3.85 6.39 15.71
CA PRO A 97 3.36 6.98 16.96
C PRO A 97 2.36 8.13 16.76
N ASP A 98 2.33 8.76 15.57
CA ASP A 98 1.44 9.85 15.17
C ASP A 98 0.16 9.38 14.46
N ILE A 99 -0.08 8.06 14.38
CA ILE A 99 -1.26 7.50 13.70
C ILE A 99 -2.58 7.96 14.33
N VAL A 100 -2.52 8.37 15.61
CA VAL A 100 -3.56 9.08 16.35
C VAL A 100 -3.01 10.46 16.68
N SER A 101 -3.38 11.46 15.88
CA SER A 101 -2.96 12.88 15.91
C SER A 101 -1.76 13.25 15.03
N GLY A 102 -2.10 13.43 13.74
CA GLY A 102 -1.56 14.37 12.74
C GLY A 102 -0.17 14.95 12.90
N ASP A 103 0.82 14.33 12.22
CA ASP A 103 1.75 15.02 11.30
C ASP A 103 2.62 14.01 10.48
N SER A 104 2.56 14.11 9.13
CA SER A 104 3.61 13.80 8.09
C SER A 104 3.75 12.44 7.32
N ASN A 105 3.40 12.50 6.00
CA ASN A 105 4.06 12.13 4.68
C ASN A 105 4.14 10.73 3.96
N SER A 106 3.16 10.41 3.07
CA SER A 106 3.12 9.61 1.79
C SER A 106 2.72 8.10 1.73
N THR A 107 2.07 7.64 0.64
CA THR A 107 1.38 6.31 0.48
C THR A 107 1.57 5.57 -0.87
N LEU A 108 2.61 5.83 -1.67
CA LEU A 108 2.84 5.08 -2.93
C LEU A 108 3.69 3.79 -2.76
N GLU A 109 4.40 3.65 -1.63
CA GLU A 109 5.35 2.54 -1.41
C GLU A 109 4.69 1.16 -1.40
N SER A 110 3.47 1.00 -0.88
CA SER A 110 2.82 -0.31 -0.82
C SER A 110 2.53 -0.89 -2.21
N ILE A 111 2.14 -0.07 -3.19
CA ILE A 111 1.89 -0.54 -4.56
C ILE A 111 3.22 -0.73 -5.31
N SER A 112 4.14 0.23 -5.16
CA SER A 112 5.48 0.16 -5.77
C SER A 112 6.31 -1.01 -5.25
N ASN A 113 6.06 -1.51 -4.04
CA ASN A 113 6.75 -2.68 -3.49
C ASN A 113 5.89 -3.95 -3.61
N GLY A 114 4.56 -3.86 -3.48
CA GLY A 114 3.66 -5.02 -3.52
C GLY A 114 3.58 -5.65 -4.91
N VAL A 115 3.38 -4.85 -5.96
CA VAL A 115 3.22 -5.35 -7.33
C VAL A 115 4.51 -6.00 -7.87
N PRO A 116 5.72 -5.39 -7.74
CA PRO A 116 6.96 -6.05 -8.16
C PRO A 116 7.30 -7.31 -7.36
N ASN A 117 6.77 -7.46 -6.14
CA ASN A 117 6.96 -8.65 -5.31
C ASN A 117 5.80 -9.66 -5.41
N GLY A 118 4.77 -9.36 -6.21
CA GLY A 118 3.62 -10.23 -6.44
C GLY A 118 2.81 -10.49 -5.16
N VAL A 119 2.69 -9.51 -4.27
CA VAL A 119 2.01 -9.63 -2.97
C VAL A 119 0.59 -9.05 -3.08
N PRO A 120 -0.48 -9.81 -2.79
CA PRO A 120 -1.84 -9.28 -2.74
C PRO A 120 -2.03 -8.41 -1.50
N MET A 121 -2.93 -7.43 -1.55
CA MET A 121 -3.03 -6.39 -0.52
C MET A 121 -4.44 -6.24 0.04
N ILE A 122 -4.55 -5.90 1.32
CA ILE A 122 -5.77 -5.29 1.86
C ILE A 122 -5.57 -3.77 1.81
N CYS A 123 -6.49 -3.08 1.15
CA CYS A 123 -6.55 -1.65 0.97
C CYS A 123 -7.53 -1.04 1.97
N TRP A 124 -7.15 0.07 2.57
CA TRP A 124 -8.05 0.87 3.40
C TRP A 124 -7.81 2.35 3.05
N PRO A 125 -8.46 2.87 2.00
CA PRO A 125 -8.16 4.19 1.45
C PRO A 125 -8.77 5.31 2.29
N PHE A 126 -8.02 6.40 2.53
CA PHE A 126 -8.52 7.55 3.30
C PHE A 126 -8.70 8.81 2.45
N PHE A 127 -7.69 9.26 1.69
CA PHE A 127 -7.77 10.49 0.89
C PHE A 127 -6.76 10.49 -0.29
N ALA A 128 -6.85 11.53 -1.13
CA ALA A 128 -6.05 11.71 -2.36
C ALA A 128 -6.32 10.62 -3.41
N GLU A 129 -5.27 10.10 -4.07
CA GLU A 129 -5.39 9.08 -5.11
C GLU A 129 -5.59 7.67 -4.55
N GLN A 130 -5.60 7.50 -3.22
CA GLN A 130 -5.73 6.20 -2.57
C GLN A 130 -7.06 5.52 -2.91
N GLN A 131 -8.16 6.26 -2.97
CA GLN A 131 -9.46 5.72 -3.40
C GLN A 131 -9.40 5.17 -4.83
N THR A 132 -8.78 5.93 -5.74
CA THR A 132 -8.60 5.50 -7.14
C THR A 132 -7.70 4.26 -7.23
N ASN A 133 -6.58 4.26 -6.51
CA ASN A 133 -5.66 3.12 -6.46
C ASN A 133 -6.32 1.86 -5.88
N CYS A 134 -7.07 2.01 -4.78
CA CYS A 134 -7.86 0.94 -4.18
C CYS A 134 -8.86 0.37 -5.19
N TRP A 135 -9.60 1.24 -5.88
CA TRP A 135 -10.54 0.82 -6.91
C TRP A 135 -9.86 0.04 -8.04
N TYR A 136 -8.69 0.48 -8.52
CA TYR A 136 -7.93 -0.28 -9.53
C TYR A 136 -7.47 -1.64 -8.99
N CYS A 137 -6.91 -1.70 -7.78
CA CYS A 137 -6.48 -2.94 -7.12
C CYS A 137 -7.63 -3.93 -6.97
N CYS A 138 -8.80 -3.48 -6.53
CA CYS A 138 -9.96 -4.31 -6.22
C CYS A 138 -10.77 -4.68 -7.48
N THR A 139 -10.89 -3.79 -8.47
CA THR A 139 -11.83 -3.99 -9.60
C THR A 139 -11.17 -4.27 -10.94
N LYS A 140 -9.94 -3.77 -11.18
CA LYS A 140 -9.26 -3.92 -12.48
C LYS A 140 -8.15 -4.94 -12.44
N TRP A 141 -7.35 -4.91 -11.38
CA TRP A 141 -6.20 -5.81 -11.23
C TRP A 141 -6.58 -7.08 -10.47
N ASP A 142 -7.63 -7.02 -9.65
CA ASP A 142 -8.12 -8.11 -8.80
C ASP A 142 -6.99 -8.73 -7.96
N ILE A 143 -6.28 -7.83 -7.29
CA ILE A 143 -5.17 -8.11 -6.36
C ILE A 143 -5.40 -7.45 -4.98
N GLY A 144 -6.58 -6.88 -4.77
CA GLY A 144 -6.93 -6.06 -3.62
C GLY A 144 -8.24 -6.47 -2.96
N LEU A 145 -8.28 -6.33 -1.64
CA LEU A 145 -9.50 -6.33 -0.83
C LEU A 145 -9.65 -4.97 -0.16
N GLU A 146 -10.85 -4.39 -0.13
CA GLU A 146 -11.09 -3.11 0.53
C GLU A 146 -11.74 -3.30 1.90
N ILE A 147 -11.25 -2.57 2.90
CA ILE A 147 -11.88 -2.42 4.23
C ILE A 147 -12.85 -1.24 4.17
N ASP A 148 -14.05 -1.40 4.75
CA ASP A 148 -15.03 -0.33 4.86
C ASP A 148 -14.50 0.90 5.63
N ASN A 149 -14.98 2.09 5.26
CA ASN A 149 -14.62 3.35 5.94
C ASN A 149 -14.97 3.33 7.44
N ASN A 150 -16.06 2.63 7.80
CA ASN A 150 -16.44 2.37 9.18
C ASN A 150 -15.92 0.99 9.62
N VAL A 151 -14.61 0.90 9.78
CA VAL A 151 -13.89 -0.33 10.14
C VAL A 151 -14.53 -1.06 11.32
N LYS A 152 -14.68 -2.38 11.17
CA LYS A 152 -15.12 -3.29 12.22
C LYS A 152 -14.13 -4.43 12.35
N ARG A 153 -13.79 -4.81 13.59
CA ARG A 153 -12.83 -5.89 13.84
C ARG A 153 -13.19 -7.21 13.14
N ASP A 154 -14.47 -7.58 13.10
CA ASP A 154 -14.91 -8.84 12.50
C ASP A 154 -14.71 -8.86 10.98
N GLU A 155 -14.88 -7.70 10.34
CA GLU A 155 -14.62 -7.53 8.92
C GLU A 155 -13.13 -7.64 8.63
N VAL A 156 -12.30 -6.91 9.39
CA VAL A 156 -10.83 -6.98 9.25
C VAL A 156 -10.33 -8.40 9.47
N GLU A 157 -10.82 -9.10 10.49
CA GLU A 157 -10.50 -10.52 10.72
C GLU A 157 -10.82 -11.35 9.47
N SER A 158 -12.04 -11.24 8.95
CA SER A 158 -12.49 -12.02 7.79
C SER A 158 -11.63 -11.73 6.56
N LEU A 159 -11.34 -10.47 6.27
CA LEU A 159 -10.54 -10.06 5.11
C LEU A 159 -9.10 -10.57 5.21
N VAL A 160 -8.49 -10.49 6.39
CA VAL A 160 -7.12 -10.99 6.60
C VAL A 160 -7.06 -12.51 6.44
N ARG A 161 -8.05 -13.23 6.97
CA ARG A 161 -8.13 -14.69 6.82
C ARG A 161 -8.37 -15.08 5.36
N ASP A 162 -9.30 -14.41 4.67
CA ASP A 162 -9.59 -14.69 3.27
C ASP A 162 -8.39 -14.39 2.36
N LEU A 163 -7.58 -13.38 2.68
CA LEU A 163 -6.36 -13.05 1.95
C LEU A 163 -5.28 -14.14 2.08
N ILE A 164 -5.11 -14.72 3.26
CA ILE A 164 -4.00 -15.66 3.52
C ILE A 164 -4.38 -17.11 3.27
N VAL A 165 -5.52 -17.56 3.82
CA VAL A 165 -5.95 -18.96 3.72
C VAL A 165 -7.08 -19.17 2.71
N GLY A 166 -7.83 -18.12 2.40
CA GLY A 166 -9.00 -18.18 1.54
C GLY A 166 -8.67 -18.40 0.06
N GLU A 167 -9.64 -18.95 -0.67
CA GLU A 167 -9.53 -19.18 -2.11
C GLU A 167 -9.41 -17.85 -2.88
N LYS A 168 -10.07 -16.80 -2.39
CA LYS A 168 -9.96 -15.44 -2.95
C LYS A 168 -8.52 -14.94 -2.85
N GLY A 169 -7.88 -15.09 -1.69
CA GLY A 169 -6.46 -14.81 -1.45
C GLY A 169 -5.52 -15.48 -2.44
N LYS A 170 -5.69 -16.79 -2.64
CA LYS A 170 -4.89 -17.59 -3.58
C LYS A 170 -5.05 -17.10 -5.03
N ASN A 171 -6.28 -16.80 -5.44
CA ASN A 171 -6.56 -16.27 -6.77
C ASN A 171 -5.93 -14.87 -6.98
N MET A 172 -6.06 -13.98 -6.00
CA MET A 172 -5.41 -12.67 -6.03
C MET A 172 -3.89 -12.81 -6.09
N LYS A 173 -3.30 -13.76 -5.37
CA LYS A 173 -1.85 -14.05 -5.43
C LYS A 173 -1.43 -14.47 -6.83
N LYS A 174 -2.18 -15.37 -7.48
CA LYS A 174 -1.89 -15.79 -8.86
C LYS A 174 -1.92 -14.59 -9.81
N LYS A 175 -2.94 -13.72 -9.70
CA LYS A 175 -3.03 -12.49 -10.49
C LYS A 175 -1.89 -11.52 -10.20
N ALA A 176 -1.50 -11.36 -8.94
CA ALA A 176 -0.36 -10.53 -8.56
C ALA A 176 0.94 -11.03 -9.18
N MET A 177 1.16 -12.35 -9.27
CA MET A 177 2.30 -12.93 -9.96
C MET A 177 2.27 -12.72 -11.48
N GLU A 178 1.09 -12.76 -12.10
CA GLU A 178 0.93 -12.41 -13.52
C GLU A 178 1.27 -10.94 -13.78
N TRP A 179 0.84 -10.03 -12.89
CA TRP A 179 1.20 -8.61 -12.96
C TRP A 179 2.69 -8.37 -12.72
N LYS A 180 3.30 -9.10 -11.78
CA LYS A 180 4.75 -9.07 -11.55
C LYS A 180 5.52 -9.42 -12.83
N LYS A 181 5.14 -10.51 -13.51
CA LYS A 181 5.79 -10.91 -14.75
C LYS A 181 5.70 -9.83 -15.83
N LYS A 182 4.53 -9.22 -16.02
CA LYS A 182 4.33 -8.11 -16.96
C LYS A 182 5.17 -6.89 -16.58
N TYR A 183 5.28 -6.60 -15.28
CA TYR A 183 6.13 -5.53 -14.78
C TYR A 183 7.60 -5.79 -15.11
N GLU A 184 8.11 -7.00 -14.84
CA GLU A 184 9.51 -7.37 -15.15
C GLU A 184 9.81 -7.29 -16.65
N GLU A 185 8.88 -7.72 -17.51
CA GLU A 185 8.98 -7.59 -18.96
C GLU A 185 9.03 -6.12 -19.42
N ALA A 186 8.17 -5.27 -18.85
CA ALA A 186 8.09 -3.85 -19.20
C ALA A 186 9.28 -3.04 -18.66
N ALA A 187 9.77 -3.38 -17.46
CA ALA A 187 10.89 -2.73 -16.78
C ALA A 187 12.26 -3.26 -17.21
N ASN A 188 12.32 -4.23 -18.12
CA ASN A 188 13.56 -4.84 -18.58
C ASN A 188 14.51 -3.78 -19.17
N SER A 189 15.73 -3.72 -18.65
CA SER A 189 16.77 -2.79 -19.09
C SER A 189 17.25 -3.04 -20.52
N SER A 190 16.99 -4.21 -21.10
CA SER A 190 17.37 -4.57 -22.48
C SER A 190 16.29 -4.26 -23.52
N GLY A 191 15.45 -3.24 -23.31
CA GLY A 191 14.41 -2.81 -24.27
C GLY A 191 12.97 -3.05 -23.84
N GLY A 192 12.72 -3.12 -22.53
CA GLY A 192 11.37 -3.09 -21.97
C GLY A 192 10.65 -1.78 -22.31
N SER A 193 9.34 -1.86 -22.50
CA SER A 193 8.53 -0.74 -22.98
C SER A 193 8.59 0.49 -22.06
N SER A 194 8.76 0.30 -20.75
CA SER A 194 8.92 1.40 -19.79
C SER A 194 10.22 2.17 -20.00
N ILE A 195 11.33 1.48 -20.30
CA ILE A 195 12.62 2.10 -20.58
C ILE A 195 12.60 2.77 -21.95
N SER A 196 12.12 2.09 -22.98
CA SER A 196 12.07 2.63 -24.35
C SER A 196 11.18 3.87 -24.49
N ASN A 197 10.15 4.02 -23.65
CA ASN A 197 9.31 5.21 -23.64
C ASN A 197 9.94 6.39 -22.90
N MET A 198 10.91 6.16 -22.01
CA MET A 198 11.65 7.23 -21.34
C MET A 198 12.82 7.77 -22.16
N GLU A 199 13.31 6.98 -23.12
CA GLU A 199 14.42 7.37 -24.02
C GLU A 199 13.94 8.10 -25.29
N LYS A 200 12.63 8.32 -25.44
CA LYS A 200 12.02 9.14 -26.50
C LYS A 200 11.82 10.58 -26.05
#